data_AF-A0A6G3XQP7-F1
#
_entry.id   AF-A0A6G3XQP7-F1
#
_cell.length_a   1.000
_cell.length_b   1.000
_cell.length_c   1.000
_cell.angle_alpha   90.00
_cell.angle_beta   90.00
_cell.angle_gamma   90.00
#
_symmetry.space_group_name_H-M   'P 1'
#
loop_
_entity.id
_entity.type
_entity.pdbx_description
1 polymer ?
#
loop_
_entity_poly.entity_id
_entity_poly.type
_entity_poly.pdbx_seq_one_letter_code
_entity_poly.pdbx_strand_id
1 'polypeptide(L)'
;FVSGGPFQYAIAEALALPDAFFTDFREGMRRKRDLLAKGLRAAGFRVYEPEGTYFITTDISPFGDEDAGAFCRALPERCGVAAVP
;
A
#
# COMPACT_ATOMS: atom_id res chain seq x y z
N PHE A 1 -2.41 35.42 3.23
CA PHE A 1 -2.85 34.08 3.67
C PHE A 1 -1.74 33.09 3.38
N VAL A 2 -1.19 32.40 4.38
CA VAL A 2 -0.28 31.27 4.19
C VAL A 2 -1.07 29.98 4.28
N SER A 3 -0.87 29.08 3.32
CA SER A 3 -1.46 27.74 3.34
C SER A 3 -0.85 26.94 4.50
N GLY A 4 -1.69 26.39 5.37
CA GLY A 4 -1.28 25.48 6.44
C GLY A 4 -0.30 26.03 7.48
N GLY A 5 -0.36 27.31 7.83
CA GLY A 5 0.59 27.96 8.75
C GLY A 5 0.98 27.16 10.01
N PRO A 6 0.02 26.59 10.77
CA PRO A 6 0.35 25.75 11.92
C PRO A 6 1.14 24.47 11.58
N PHE A 7 0.92 23.88 10.40
CA PHE A 7 1.61 22.65 9.99
C PHE A 7 3.08 22.90 9.63
N GLN A 8 3.46 24.12 9.25
CA GLN A 8 4.85 24.42 8.91
C GLN A 8 5.77 24.19 10.12
N TYR A 9 5.35 24.66 11.31
CA TYR A 9 6.11 24.44 12.55
C TYR A 9 6.12 22.97 12.97
N ALA A 10 4.97 22.29 12.87
CA ALA A 10 4.87 20.86 13.22
C ALA A 10 5.73 19.97 12.30
N ILE A 11 5.77 20.27 11.00
CA ILE A 11 6.61 19.53 10.04
C ILE A 11 8.09 19.84 10.28
N ALA A 12 8.46 21.09 10.58
CA ALA A 12 9.83 21.43 10.92
C ALA A 12 10.35 20.66 12.14
N GLU A 13 9.51 20.54 13.18
CA GLU A 13 9.80 19.71 14.35
C GLU A 13 9.91 18.22 13.98
N ALA A 14 8.97 17.70 13.18
CA ALA A 14 8.97 16.30 12.76
C ALA A 14 10.22 15.92 11.94
N LEU A 15 10.72 16.83 11.11
CA LEU A 15 11.95 16.65 10.34
C LEU A 15 13.22 16.61 11.20
N ALA A 16 13.17 17.17 12.42
CA ALA A 16 14.26 17.17 13.38
C ALA A 16 14.22 15.98 14.36
N LEU A 17 13.22 15.10 14.23
CA LEU A 17 13.13 13.88 15.03
C LEU A 17 14.34 12.95 14.78
N PRO A 18 14.70 12.10 15.76
CA PRO A 18 15.77 11.12 15.58
C PRO A 18 15.49 10.16 14.42
N ASP A 19 16.53 9.74 13.70
CA ASP A 19 16.48 8.77 12.58
C ASP A 19 15.69 7.49 12.91
N ALA A 20 15.67 7.10 14.18
CA ALA A 20 14.86 5.98 14.70
C ALA A 20 13.39 6.09 14.27
N PHE A 21 12.80 7.29 14.30
CA PHE A 21 11.41 7.50 13.89
C PHE A 21 11.15 7.06 12.44
N PHE A 22 12.02 7.48 11.52
CA PHE A 22 11.88 7.18 10.09
C PHE A 22 12.24 5.72 9.77
N THR A 23 13.27 5.19 10.42
CA THR A 23 13.69 3.79 10.24
C THR A 23 12.63 2.83 10.78
N ASP A 24 12.06 3.07 11.95
CA ASP A 24 10.97 2.25 12.51
C ASP A 24 9.71 2.32 11.64
N PHE A 25 9.36 3.50 11.12
CA PHE A 25 8.25 3.66 10.18
C PHE A 25 8.46 2.80 8.92
N ARG A 26 9.66 2.86 8.32
CA ARG A 26 10.03 2.07 7.14
C ARG A 26 9.96 0.58 7.42
N GLU A 27 10.52 0.11 8.55
CA GLU A 27 10.46 -1.30 8.91
C GLU A 27 9.02 -1.76 9.20
N GLY A 28 8.18 -0.87 9.76
CA GLY A 28 6.74 -1.11 9.92
C GLY A 28 6.02 -1.30 8.58
N MET A 29 6.31 -0.47 7.58
CA MET A 29 5.76 -0.63 6.23
C MET A 29 6.26 -1.90 5.55
N ARG A 30 7.56 -2.24 5.71
CA ARG A 30 8.13 -3.48 5.18
C ARG A 30 7.41 -4.72 5.72
N ARG A 31 7.19 -4.79 7.04
CA ARG A 31 6.44 -5.90 7.66
C ARG A 31 5.01 -6.03 7.10
N LYS A 32 4.32 -4.90 6.92
CA LYS A 32 2.96 -4.89 6.33
C LYS A 32 2.96 -5.34 4.88
N ARG A 33 3.93 -4.89 4.07
CA ARG A 33 4.14 -5.34 2.70
C ARG A 33 4.31 -6.85 2.64
N ASP A 34 5.22 -7.40 3.45
CA ASP A 34 5.53 -8.83 3.45
C ASP A 34 4.30 -9.67 3.84
N LEU A 35 3.53 -9.20 4.84
CA LEU A 35 2.28 -9.83 5.25
C LEU A 35 1.24 -9.86 4.11
N LEU A 36 1.00 -8.72 3.47
CA LEU A 36 0.04 -8.59 2.38
C LEU A 36 0.48 -9.39 1.15
N ALA A 37 1.75 -9.29 0.76
CA ALA A 37 2.33 -10.03 -0.36
C ALA A 37 2.21 -11.55 -0.16
N LYS A 38 2.48 -12.04 1.05
CA LYS A 38 2.29 -13.46 1.40
C LYS A 38 0.83 -13.88 1.26
N GLY A 39 -0.11 -13.07 1.77
CA GLY A 39 -1.54 -13.34 1.67
C GLY A 39 -2.04 -13.37 0.22
N LEU A 40 -1.62 -12.41 -0.60
CA LEU A 40 -2.00 -12.33 -2.01
C LEU A 40 -1.45 -13.51 -2.82
N ARG A 41 -0.19 -13.91 -2.59
CA ARG A 41 0.37 -15.13 -3.22
C ARG A 41 -0.40 -16.37 -2.81
N ALA A 42 -0.75 -16.50 -1.53
CA ALA A 42 -1.55 -17.63 -1.04
C ALA A 42 -2.98 -17.63 -1.63
N ALA A 43 -3.54 -16.47 -1.94
CA ALA A 43 -4.82 -16.32 -2.61
C ALA A 43 -4.77 -16.56 -4.13
N GLY A 44 -3.59 -16.83 -4.71
CA GLY A 44 -3.41 -17.15 -6.13
C GLY A 44 -3.04 -15.96 -7.02
N PHE A 45 -2.87 -14.76 -6.48
CA PHE A 45 -2.38 -13.62 -7.25
C PHE A 45 -0.90 -13.81 -7.61
N ARG A 46 -0.52 -13.38 -8.80
CA ARG A 46 0.89 -13.09 -9.09
C ARG A 46 1.22 -11.72 -8.52
N VAL A 47 2.10 -11.70 -7.51
CA VAL A 47 2.51 -10.47 -6.80
C VAL A 47 3.82 -9.94 -7.37
N TYR A 48 3.83 -8.66 -7.74
CA TYR A 48 5.05 -7.91 -8.02
C TYR A 48 5.58 -7.33 -6.71
N GLU A 49 6.76 -7.77 -6.27
CA GLU A 49 7.35 -7.34 -5.01
C GLU A 49 7.75 -5.85 -5.10
N PRO A 50 7.15 -4.94 -4.31
CA PRO A 50 7.47 -3.52 -4.44
C PRO A 50 8.75 -3.19 -3.67
N GLU A 51 9.56 -2.31 -4.26
CA GLU A 51 10.81 -1.80 -3.70
C GLU A 51 10.61 -0.50 -2.88
N GLY A 52 9.42 0.09 -2.93
CA GLY A 52 9.08 1.31 -2.22
C GLY A 52 7.59 1.63 -2.28
N THR A 53 7.20 2.80 -1.76
CA THR A 53 5.80 3.19 -1.52
C THR A 53 5.09 2.29 -0.51
N TYR A 54 3.78 2.46 -0.35
CA TYR A 54 2.91 1.63 0.50
C TYR A 54 1.87 0.84 -0.32
N PHE A 55 2.12 0.66 -1.63
CA PHE A 55 1.24 -0.09 -2.54
C PHE A 55 1.87 -1.42 -2.96
N ILE A 56 1.02 -2.40 -3.31
CA ILE A 56 1.40 -3.65 -3.99
C ILE A 56 0.57 -3.76 -5.26
N THR A 57 1.23 -4.07 -6.37
CA THR A 57 0.57 -4.38 -7.64
C THR A 57 0.53 -5.89 -7.83
N THR A 58 -0.61 -6.39 -8.31
CA THR A 58 -0.80 -7.81 -8.61
C THR A 58 -1.38 -8.02 -9.99
N ASP A 59 -1.03 -9.13 -10.61
CA ASP A 59 -1.62 -9.61 -11.85
C ASP A 59 -2.80 -10.57 -11.54
N ILE A 60 -3.91 -10.34 -12.25
CA ILE A 60 -5.18 -11.04 -12.12
C ILE A 60 -5.37 -12.13 -13.17
N SER A 61 -4.49 -12.23 -14.17
CA SER A 61 -4.55 -13.25 -15.22
C SER A 61 -4.62 -14.70 -14.69
N PRO A 62 -4.07 -15.07 -13.52
CA PRO A 62 -4.28 -16.41 -12.95
C PRO A 62 -5.74 -16.76 -12.64
N PHE A 63 -6.63 -15.76 -12.55
CA PHE A 63 -8.07 -15.95 -12.34
C PHE A 63 -8.88 -16.01 -13.65
N GLY A 64 -8.22 -15.88 -14.80
CA GLY A 64 -8.87 -15.87 -16.13
C GLY A 64 -9.53 -14.53 -16.49
N ASP A 65 -9.27 -13.48 -15.71
CA ASP A 65 -9.78 -12.14 -15.95
C ASP A 65 -8.74 -11.29 -16.70
N GLU A 66 -9.21 -10.50 -17.69
CA GLU A 66 -8.38 -9.55 -18.45
C GLU A 66 -8.77 -8.08 -18.21
N ASP A 67 -9.92 -7.84 -17.58
CA ASP A 67 -10.41 -6.50 -17.23
C ASP A 67 -10.25 -6.24 -15.72
N ALA A 68 -9.17 -5.54 -15.37
CA ALA A 68 -8.88 -5.16 -13.99
C ALA A 68 -9.95 -4.24 -13.39
N GLY A 69 -10.60 -3.41 -14.21
CA GLY A 69 -11.67 -2.52 -13.76
C GLY A 69 -12.92 -3.30 -13.34
N ALA A 70 -13.34 -4.26 -14.15
CA ALA A 70 -14.44 -5.16 -13.81
C ALA A 70 -14.10 -6.02 -12.59
N PHE A 71 -12.89 -6.57 -12.54
CA PHE A 71 -12.39 -7.35 -11.40
C PHE A 71 -12.48 -6.55 -10.09
N CYS A 72 -11.90 -5.35 -10.05
CA CYS A 72 -11.86 -4.51 -8.85
C CYS A 72 -13.26 -4.06 -8.40
N ARG A 73 -14.19 -3.81 -9.33
CA ARG A 73 -15.59 -3.47 -8.99
C ARG A 73 -16.35 -4.63 -8.35
N ALA A 74 -16.02 -5.87 -8.71
CA ALA A 74 -16.67 -7.06 -8.15
C ALA A 74 -16.08 -7.51 -6.81
N LEU A 75 -14.84 -7.14 -6.48
CA LEU A 75 -14.16 -7.58 -5.24
C LEU A 75 -14.92 -7.23 -3.94
N PRO A 76 -15.53 -6.04 -3.77
CA PRO A 76 -16.25 -5.72 -2.54
C PRO A 76 -17.38 -6.71 -2.26
N GLU A 77 -18.15 -7.10 -3.29
CA GLU A 77 -19.24 -8.08 -3.14
C GLU A 77 -18.71 -9.50 -2.97
N ARG A 78 -17.62 -9.87 -3.66
CA ARG A 78 -17.06 -11.23 -3.64
C ARG A 78 -16.34 -11.56 -2.33
N CYS A 79 -15.59 -10.61 -1.77
CA CYS A 79 -14.73 -10.86 -0.62
C CYS A 79 -14.56 -9.68 0.35
N GLY A 80 -15.32 -8.58 0.18
CA GLY A 80 -15.28 -7.45 1.10
C GLY A 80 -14.01 -6.60 1.00
N VAL A 81 -13.26 -6.72 -0.10
CA VAL A 81 -12.02 -5.96 -0.32
C VAL A 81 -12.19 -5.04 -1.52
N ALA A 82 -11.69 -3.82 -1.43
CA ALA A 82 -11.60 -2.91 -2.58
C ALA A 82 -10.15 -2.79 -3.04
N ALA A 83 -9.96 -2.68 -4.35
CA ALA A 83 -8.66 -2.44 -4.99
C ALA A 83 -8.81 -1.38 -6.08
N VAL A 84 -7.68 -0.87 -6.57
CA VAL A 84 -7.60 0.10 -7.65
C VAL A 84 -7.04 -0.62 -8.89
N PRO A 85 -7.70 -0.52 -10.07
CA PRO A 85 -7.25 -1.15 -11.30
C PRO A 85 -6.03 -0.45 -11.91
#